data_AF-A0A2V8AFD1-F1
#
_entry.id   AF-A0A2V8AFD1-F1
#
_cell.length_a   1.000
_cell.length_b   1.000
_cell.length_c   1.000
_cell.angle_alpha   90.00
_cell.angle_beta   90.00
_cell.angle_gamma   90.00
#
_symmetry.space_group_name_H-M   'P 1'
#
loop_
_entity.id
_entity.type
_entity.pdbx_description
1 polymer ?
#
loop_
_entity_poly.entity_id
_entity_poly.type
_entity_poly.pdbx_seq_one_letter_code
_entity_poly.pdbx_strand_id
1 'polypeptide(L)'
;MDWKAIGRRARRLRQDKGWTQAQLGTKAGGVSANTIRGFEKGTLNTRWPKIKDIVRALGTTIEALAEPDNVVKPADPLLVGLTREDLTVARAYHDSQTTLRQRVMTLLQEGTDQEQAPPEALPELARLTTVLTQVPSAADRTELIDRFIDAVNASVLARRSDDVGVAPVVPPRREKRR
;
A
#
# COMPACT_ATOMS: atom_id res chain seq x y z
N MET A 1 23.69 -14.95 1.30
CA MET A 1 22.26 -15.35 1.22
C MET A 1 21.61 -15.02 2.56
N ASP A 2 20.60 -14.16 2.61
CA ASP A 2 19.94 -13.78 3.87
C ASP A 2 18.93 -14.86 4.30
N TRP A 3 19.38 -15.76 5.18
CA TRP A 3 18.56 -16.85 5.70
C TRP A 3 17.37 -16.38 6.55
N LYS A 4 17.45 -15.20 7.17
CA LYS A 4 16.31 -14.65 7.91
C LYS A 4 15.21 -14.22 6.95
N ALA A 5 15.56 -13.59 5.83
CA ALA A 5 14.58 -13.25 4.80
C ALA A 5 13.93 -14.50 4.20
N ILE A 6 14.73 -15.50 3.82
CA ILE A 6 14.25 -16.79 3.30
C ILE A 6 13.27 -17.44 4.28
N GLY A 7 13.65 -17.54 5.56
CA GLY A 7 12.81 -18.14 6.59
C GLY A 7 11.48 -17.41 6.78
N ARG A 8 11.50 -16.06 6.79
CA ARG A 8 10.28 -15.25 6.85
C ARG A 8 9.36 -15.52 5.66
N ARG A 9 9.89 -15.63 4.44
CA ARG A 9 9.09 -15.90 3.24
C ARG A 9 8.52 -17.30 3.21
N ALA A 10 9.31 -18.30 3.62
CA ALA A 10 8.80 -19.66 3.80
C ALA A 10 7.65 -19.72 4.80
N ARG A 11 7.76 -18.98 5.92
CA ARG A 11 6.69 -18.87 6.92
C ARG A 11 5.42 -18.29 6.31
N ARG A 12 5.52 -17.23 5.50
CA ARG A 12 4.35 -16.63 4.82
C ARG A 12 3.69 -17.64 3.87
N LEU A 13 4.45 -18.27 2.97
CA LEU A 13 3.92 -19.28 2.05
C LEU A 13 3.21 -20.43 2.79
N ARG A 14 3.73 -20.85 3.94
CA ARG A 14 3.06 -21.85 4.77
C ARG A 14 1.72 -21.32 5.31
N GLN A 15 1.71 -20.08 5.81
CA GLN A 15 0.51 -19.45 6.37
C GLN A 15 -0.56 -19.21 5.31
N ASP A 16 -0.18 -18.80 4.10
CA ASP A 16 -1.09 -18.60 2.96
C ASP A 16 -1.79 -19.91 2.57
N LYS A 17 -1.13 -21.06 2.78
CA LYS A 17 -1.71 -22.40 2.59
C LYS A 17 -2.51 -22.89 3.80
N GLY A 18 -2.61 -22.11 4.87
CA GLY A 18 -3.31 -22.48 6.11
C GLY A 18 -2.63 -23.60 6.90
N TRP A 19 -1.34 -23.87 6.68
CA TRP A 19 -0.66 -25.00 7.30
C TRP A 19 0.00 -24.63 8.63
N THR A 20 -0.02 -25.55 9.60
CA THR A 20 0.82 -25.50 10.80
C THR A 20 2.26 -25.93 10.49
N GLN A 21 3.21 -25.62 11.37
CA GLN A 21 4.60 -26.06 11.20
C GLN A 21 4.73 -27.60 11.17
N ALA A 22 3.91 -28.31 11.96
CA ALA A 22 3.88 -29.77 11.95
C ALA A 22 3.34 -30.33 10.64
N GLN A 23 2.31 -29.69 10.06
CA GLN A 23 1.77 -30.08 8.75
C GLN A 23 2.78 -29.86 7.63
N LEU A 24 3.49 -28.73 7.62
CA LEU A 24 4.60 -28.51 6.67
C LEU A 24 5.69 -29.57 6.84
N GLY A 25 6.06 -29.88 8.08
CA GLY A 25 7.04 -30.92 8.39
C GLY A 25 6.65 -32.30 7.85
N THR A 26 5.38 -32.67 8.01
CA THR A 26 4.81 -33.91 7.46
C THR A 26 4.88 -33.92 5.93
N LYS A 27 4.47 -32.82 5.28
CA LYS A 27 4.53 -32.67 3.82
C LYS A 27 5.97 -32.66 3.27
N ALA A 28 6.94 -32.23 4.07
CA ALA A 28 8.36 -32.24 3.74
C ALA A 28 9.06 -33.59 4.03
N GLY A 29 8.31 -34.69 4.14
CA GLY A 29 8.89 -36.02 4.34
C GLY A 29 9.29 -36.33 5.79
N GLY A 30 8.58 -35.77 6.78
CA GLY A 30 8.81 -36.08 8.20
C GLY A 30 9.81 -35.16 8.89
N VAL A 31 9.94 -33.91 8.44
CA VAL A 31 10.75 -32.90 9.13
C VAL A 31 10.05 -32.46 10.42
N SER A 32 10.77 -32.42 11.54
CA SER A 32 10.17 -32.03 12.83
C SER A 32 9.73 -30.56 12.84
N ALA A 33 8.65 -30.25 13.56
CA ALA A 33 8.15 -28.88 13.70
C ALA A 33 9.21 -27.90 14.25
N ASN A 34 10.11 -28.37 15.13
CA ASN A 34 11.21 -27.56 15.64
C ASN A 34 12.24 -27.22 14.55
N THR A 35 12.51 -28.15 13.63
CA THR A 35 13.37 -27.89 12.46
C THR A 35 12.72 -26.86 11.53
N ILE A 36 11.41 -26.98 11.27
CA ILE A 36 10.65 -25.99 10.51
C ILE A 36 10.71 -24.61 11.18
N ARG A 37 10.47 -24.54 12.49
CA ARG A 37 10.58 -23.30 13.26
C ARG A 37 11.96 -22.66 13.16
N GLY A 38 13.02 -23.46 13.26
CA GLY A 38 14.39 -22.96 13.14
C GLY A 38 14.73 -22.47 11.72
N PHE A 39 14.23 -23.16 10.69
CA PHE A 39 14.32 -22.73 9.30
C PHE A 39 13.57 -21.40 9.08
N GLU A 40 12.33 -21.29 9.55
CA GLU A 40 11.52 -20.06 9.43
C GLU A 40 12.12 -18.86 10.15
N LYS A 41 12.85 -19.09 11.24
CA LYS A 41 13.58 -18.03 11.95
C LYS A 41 14.90 -17.65 11.26
N GLY A 42 15.37 -18.45 10.30
CA GLY A 42 16.70 -18.32 9.70
C GLY A 42 17.84 -18.59 10.68
N THR A 43 17.55 -19.28 11.80
CA THR A 43 18.53 -19.53 12.88
C THR A 43 19.19 -20.90 12.77
N LEU A 44 18.63 -21.80 11.96
CA LEU A 44 19.06 -23.18 11.89
C LEU A 44 19.79 -23.43 10.58
N ASN A 45 21.09 -23.73 10.67
CA ASN A 45 21.91 -24.21 9.55
C ASN A 45 21.47 -25.63 9.19
N THR A 46 20.28 -25.71 8.60
CA THR A 46 19.61 -26.95 8.26
C THR A 46 20.36 -27.59 7.10
N ARG A 47 20.59 -28.91 7.16
CA ARG A 47 21.27 -29.62 6.07
C ARG A 47 20.53 -29.40 4.75
N TRP A 48 21.27 -29.10 3.69
CA TRP A 48 20.76 -28.85 2.33
C TRP A 48 19.66 -29.82 1.85
N PRO A 49 19.75 -31.15 2.08
CA PRO A 49 18.67 -32.08 1.70
C PRO A 49 17.31 -31.72 2.31
N LYS A 50 17.27 -31.40 3.61
CA LYS A 50 16.03 -31.03 4.30
C LYS A 50 15.47 -29.69 3.80
N ILE A 51 16.35 -28.74 3.45
CA ILE A 51 15.91 -27.48 2.83
C ILE A 51 15.18 -27.80 1.53
N LYS A 52 15.75 -28.64 0.66
CA LYS A 52 15.13 -29.05 -0.60
C LYS A 52 13.75 -29.70 -0.41
N ASP A 53 13.58 -30.51 0.62
CA ASP A 53 12.28 -31.15 0.89
C ASP A 53 11.25 -30.12 1.40
N ILE A 54 11.68 -29.14 2.22
CA ILE A 54 10.81 -28.06 2.68
C ILE A 54 10.38 -27.16 1.51
N VAL A 55 11.29 -26.69 0.65
CA VAL A 55 10.90 -25.85 -0.50
C VAL A 55 10.02 -26.61 -1.49
N ARG A 56 10.29 -27.90 -1.72
CA ARG A 56 9.44 -28.75 -2.56
C ARG A 56 8.03 -28.88 -1.98
N ALA A 57 7.90 -29.09 -0.67
CA ALA A 57 6.60 -29.16 0.00
C ALA A 57 5.82 -27.84 -0.07
N LEU A 58 6.53 -26.70 -0.07
CA LEU A 58 5.92 -25.38 -0.29
C LEU A 58 5.54 -25.12 -1.75
N GLY A 59 6.03 -25.92 -2.70
CA GLY A 59 5.79 -25.74 -4.13
C GLY A 59 6.57 -24.56 -4.71
N THR A 60 7.79 -24.32 -4.23
CA THR A 60 8.65 -23.21 -4.67
C THR A 60 10.11 -23.68 -4.78
N THR A 61 11.03 -22.77 -5.11
CA THR A 61 12.47 -23.01 -5.16
C THR A 61 13.21 -22.16 -4.11
N ILE A 62 14.47 -22.52 -3.82
CA ILE A 62 15.26 -21.76 -2.86
C ILE A 62 15.67 -20.39 -3.43
N GLU A 63 15.84 -20.31 -4.74
CA GLU A 63 16.13 -19.09 -5.49
C GLU A 63 14.95 -18.13 -5.38
N ALA A 64 13.72 -18.61 -5.61
CA ALA A 64 12.51 -17.80 -5.44
C ALA A 64 12.35 -17.30 -4.00
N LEU A 65 12.69 -18.13 -3.01
CA LEU A 65 12.72 -17.69 -1.62
C LEU A 65 13.85 -16.71 -1.29
N ALA A 66 14.88 -16.59 -2.12
CA ALA A 66 15.99 -15.66 -1.95
C ALA A 66 15.80 -14.32 -2.69
N GLU A 67 14.95 -14.27 -3.73
CA GLU A 67 14.64 -13.06 -4.50
C GLU A 67 13.99 -11.97 -3.63
N PRO A 68 14.52 -10.74 -3.55
CA PRO A 68 13.98 -9.68 -2.71
C PRO A 68 12.44 -9.57 -2.79
N ASP A 69 11.77 -9.35 -1.65
CA ASP A 69 10.30 -9.18 -1.55
C ASP A 69 9.75 -8.02 -2.43
N ASN A 70 10.65 -7.22 -2.98
CA ASN A 70 10.42 -5.96 -3.65
C ASN A 70 10.20 -6.13 -5.17
N VAL A 71 10.38 -7.33 -5.70
CA VAL A 71 10.22 -7.59 -7.13
C VAL A 71 8.95 -8.39 -7.34
N VAL A 72 7.82 -7.71 -7.46
CA VAL A 72 6.69 -8.27 -8.19
C VAL A 72 7.20 -8.43 -9.62
N LYS A 73 7.32 -9.66 -10.13
CA LYS A 73 7.56 -9.94 -11.56
C LYS A 73 6.19 -10.01 -12.21
N PRO A 74 5.65 -8.90 -12.69
CA PRO A 74 4.31 -8.89 -13.23
C PRO A 74 4.34 -9.43 -14.65
N ALA A 75 3.24 -10.03 -15.10
CA ALA A 75 3.10 -10.42 -16.50
C ALA A 75 3.03 -9.18 -17.42
N ASP A 76 2.65 -8.03 -16.87
CA ASP A 76 2.55 -6.76 -17.58
C ASP A 76 3.84 -5.92 -17.40
N PRO A 77 4.50 -5.49 -18.49
CA PRO A 77 5.64 -4.57 -18.45
C PRO A 77 5.40 -3.28 -17.67
N LEU A 78 4.15 -2.78 -17.63
CA LEU A 78 3.80 -1.54 -16.90
C LEU A 78 3.83 -1.71 -15.39
N LEU A 79 3.83 -2.95 -14.91
CA LEU A 79 3.84 -3.23 -13.49
C LEU A 79 5.28 -3.45 -12.95
N VAL A 80 6.31 -3.35 -13.81
CA VAL A 80 7.71 -3.61 -13.45
C VAL A 80 8.20 -2.54 -12.47
N GLY A 81 8.83 -2.98 -11.37
CA GLY A 81 9.39 -2.07 -10.36
C GLY A 81 8.40 -1.63 -9.27
N LEU A 82 7.14 -2.05 -9.35
CA LEU A 82 6.16 -1.80 -8.29
C LEU A 82 6.40 -2.71 -7.09
N THR A 83 6.38 -2.09 -5.91
CA THR A 83 6.42 -2.75 -4.62
C THR A 83 5.01 -3.20 -4.19
N ARG A 84 4.93 -4.01 -3.13
CA ARG A 84 3.63 -4.39 -2.54
C ARG A 84 2.86 -3.18 -1.98
N GLU A 85 3.57 -2.17 -1.50
CA GLU A 85 2.97 -0.95 -0.98
C GLU A 85 2.27 -0.21 -2.12
N ASP A 86 2.95 -0.07 -3.26
CA ASP A 86 2.39 0.58 -4.43
C ASP A 86 1.12 -0.13 -4.94
N LEU A 87 1.12 -1.47 -4.94
CA LEU A 87 -0.07 -2.25 -5.29
C LEU A 87 -1.23 -2.03 -4.31
N THR A 88 -0.92 -1.83 -3.03
CA THR A 88 -1.92 -1.55 -2.00
C THR A 88 -2.53 -0.17 -2.21
N VAL A 89 -1.69 0.84 -2.48
CA VAL A 89 -2.12 2.20 -2.81
C VAL A 89 -2.95 2.21 -4.10
N ALA A 90 -2.51 1.51 -5.14
CA ALA A 90 -3.23 1.42 -6.41
C ALA A 90 -4.63 0.81 -6.25
N ARG A 91 -4.76 -0.24 -5.42
CA ARG A 91 -6.07 -0.85 -5.11
C ARG A 91 -6.95 0.11 -4.29
N ALA A 92 -6.41 0.72 -3.25
CA ALA A 92 -7.15 1.69 -2.45
C ALA A 92 -7.63 2.89 -3.29
N TYR A 93 -6.78 3.37 -4.21
CA TYR A 93 -7.14 4.40 -5.17
C TYR A 93 -8.27 3.93 -6.09
N HIS A 94 -8.17 2.74 -6.68
CA HIS A 94 -9.19 2.20 -7.58
C HIS A 94 -10.57 2.11 -6.91
N ASP A 95 -10.60 1.62 -5.67
CA ASP A 95 -11.83 1.40 -4.89
C ASP A 95 -12.39 2.69 -4.27
N SER A 96 -11.65 3.80 -4.35
CA SER A 96 -12.07 5.08 -3.76
C SER A 96 -13.17 5.80 -4.55
N GLN A 97 -13.84 6.74 -3.88
CA GLN A 97 -14.90 7.54 -4.49
C GLN A 97 -14.37 8.37 -5.68
N THR A 98 -15.21 8.56 -6.69
CA THR A 98 -14.85 9.27 -7.93
C THR A 98 -14.30 10.68 -7.68
N THR A 99 -14.83 11.40 -6.69
CA THR A 99 -14.37 12.74 -6.30
C THR A 99 -12.93 12.73 -5.77
N LEU A 100 -12.56 11.74 -4.96
CA LEU A 100 -11.20 11.57 -4.47
C LEU A 100 -10.25 11.22 -5.62
N ARG A 101 -10.65 10.28 -6.49
CA ARG A 101 -9.85 9.91 -7.67
C ARG A 101 -9.58 11.09 -8.58
N GLN A 102 -10.61 11.90 -8.88
CA GLN A 102 -10.48 13.11 -9.70
C GLN A 102 -9.53 14.12 -9.06
N ARG A 103 -9.62 14.31 -7.74
CA ARG A 103 -8.75 15.26 -7.02
C ARG A 103 -7.30 14.81 -6.98
N VAL A 104 -7.06 13.51 -6.75
CA VAL A 104 -5.72 12.92 -6.85
C VAL A 104 -5.17 13.04 -8.28
N MET A 105 -5.97 12.78 -9.32
CA MET A 105 -5.54 12.98 -10.72
C MET A 105 -5.19 14.44 -11.01
N THR A 106 -6.00 15.38 -10.51
CA THR A 106 -5.75 16.82 -10.65
C THR A 106 -4.42 17.18 -9.99
N LEU A 107 -4.17 16.73 -8.75
CA LEU A 107 -2.91 16.96 -8.05
C LEU A 107 -1.70 16.33 -8.74
N LEU A 108 -1.85 15.13 -9.33
CA LEU A 108 -0.77 14.48 -10.08
C LEU A 108 -0.48 15.21 -11.40
N GLN A 109 -1.50 15.76 -12.06
CA GLN A 109 -1.37 16.55 -13.29
C GLN A 109 -0.79 17.95 -13.01
N GLU A 110 -1.17 18.58 -11.90
CA GLU A 110 -0.65 19.89 -11.49
C GLU A 110 0.76 19.80 -10.87
N GLY A 111 1.06 18.69 -10.19
CA GLY A 111 2.35 18.46 -9.52
C GLY A 111 3.45 17.92 -10.43
N THR A 112 3.14 17.50 -11.66
CA THR A 112 4.17 17.08 -12.64
C THR A 112 4.92 18.25 -13.28
N ASP A 113 4.35 19.46 -13.22
CA ASP A 113 5.00 20.69 -13.70
C ASP A 113 5.77 21.44 -12.59
N GLN A 114 5.63 21.02 -11.33
CA GLN A 114 6.31 21.59 -10.16
C GLN A 114 7.27 20.56 -9.57
N GLU A 115 8.45 20.41 -10.17
CA GLU A 115 9.53 19.52 -9.70
C GLU A 115 10.14 19.96 -8.33
N GLN A 116 9.53 20.92 -7.64
CA GLN A 116 9.88 21.31 -6.28
C GLN A 116 8.58 21.55 -5.51
N ALA A 117 8.33 20.74 -4.48
CA ALA A 117 7.35 21.11 -3.46
C ALA A 117 7.72 22.51 -2.96
N PRO A 118 6.79 23.49 -2.98
CA PRO A 118 7.13 24.84 -2.57
C PRO A 118 7.71 24.80 -1.15
N PRO A 119 8.81 25.52 -0.85
CA PRO A 119 9.54 25.39 0.41
C PRO A 119 8.66 25.57 1.66
N GLU A 120 7.56 26.31 1.50
CA GLU A 120 6.53 26.57 2.51
C GLU A 120 5.62 25.39 2.84
N ALA A 121 5.53 24.34 1.99
CA ALA A 121 4.73 23.15 2.23
C ALA A 121 5.49 22.05 3.01
N LEU A 122 6.83 22.10 3.01
CA LEU A 122 7.69 21.14 3.72
C LEU A 122 7.42 21.06 5.25
N PRO A 123 7.17 22.17 5.97
CA PRO A 123 6.87 22.12 7.41
C PRO A 123 5.53 21.43 7.70
N GLU A 124 4.52 21.61 6.86
CA GLU A 124 3.20 20.98 7.05
C GLU A 124 3.24 19.49 6.74
N LEU A 125 3.94 19.08 5.68
CA LEU A 125 4.18 17.66 5.39
C LEU A 125 4.98 16.98 6.51
N ALA A 126 5.99 17.65 7.07
CA ALA A 126 6.72 17.15 8.22
C ALA A 126 5.84 17.02 9.47
N ARG A 127 4.91 17.96 9.70
CA ARG A 127 3.92 17.88 10.80
C ARG A 127 2.94 16.73 10.60
N LEU A 128 2.38 16.55 9.40
CA LEU A 128 1.50 15.43 9.08
C LEU A 128 2.21 14.09 9.26
N THR A 129 3.45 13.96 8.79
CA THR A 129 4.26 12.75 8.96
C THR A 129 4.54 12.47 10.44
N THR A 130 4.81 13.51 11.23
CA THR A 130 5.03 13.39 12.68
C THR A 130 3.77 12.96 13.41
N VAL A 131 2.61 13.54 13.08
CA VAL A 131 1.32 13.16 13.67
C VAL A 131 0.96 11.73 13.31
N LEU A 132 1.11 11.33 12.05
CA LEU A 132 0.78 9.98 11.59
C LEU A 132 1.70 8.90 12.19
N THR A 133 2.97 9.22 12.46
CA THR A 133 3.91 8.29 13.10
C THR A 133 3.71 8.17 14.61
N GLN A 134 3.11 9.16 15.27
CA GLN A 134 2.77 9.13 16.70
C GLN A 134 1.46 8.40 17.02
N VAL A 135 0.65 8.09 16.00
CA VAL A 135 -0.57 7.29 16.17
C VAL A 135 -0.24 5.80 16.02
N PRO A 136 -0.29 5.01 17.11
CA PRO A 136 0.22 3.64 17.12
C PRO A 136 -0.73 2.65 16.42
N SER A 137 -2.03 2.94 16.41
CA SER A 137 -3.08 2.10 15.85
C SER A 137 -3.37 2.48 14.40
N ALA A 138 -3.48 1.49 13.52
CA ALA A 138 -3.85 1.71 12.13
C ALA A 138 -5.30 2.22 11.98
N ALA A 139 -6.19 1.83 12.90
CA ALA A 139 -7.58 2.31 12.93
C ALA A 139 -7.60 3.81 13.28
N ASP A 140 -6.84 4.20 14.30
CA ASP A 140 -6.76 5.58 14.78
C ASP A 140 -6.09 6.49 13.73
N ARG A 141 -5.12 5.96 12.96
CA ARG A 141 -4.53 6.67 11.82
C ARG A 141 -5.56 6.95 10.74
N THR A 142 -6.41 5.98 10.45
CA THR A 142 -7.47 6.11 9.44
C THR A 142 -8.50 7.15 9.88
N GLU A 143 -8.94 7.09 11.14
CA GLU A 143 -9.86 8.08 11.70
C GLU A 143 -9.27 9.50 11.73
N LEU A 144 -7.97 9.63 11.99
CA LEU A 144 -7.28 10.91 11.97
C LEU A 144 -7.17 11.49 10.54
N ILE A 145 -6.93 10.63 9.55
CA ILE A 145 -6.94 11.00 8.12
C ILE A 145 -8.34 11.47 7.71
N ASP A 146 -9.39 10.74 8.10
CA ASP A 146 -10.78 11.10 7.77
C ASP A 146 -11.16 12.47 8.38
N ARG A 147 -10.84 12.69 9.65
CA ARG A 147 -11.06 13.99 10.31
C ARG A 147 -10.28 15.13 9.66
N PHE A 148 -9.06 14.86 9.19
CA PHE A 148 -8.26 15.86 8.48
C PHE A 148 -8.91 16.20 7.12
N ILE A 149 -9.36 15.20 6.37
CA ILE A 149 -10.08 15.40 5.10
C ILE A 149 -11.35 16.24 5.32
N ASP A 150 -12.13 15.93 6.36
CA ASP A 150 -13.33 16.68 6.72
C ASP A 150 -13.02 18.14 7.07
N ALA A 151 -11.97 18.39 7.86
CA ALA A 151 -11.54 19.73 8.24
C ALA A 151 -11.09 20.57 7.02
N VAL A 152 -10.35 19.95 6.10
CA VAL A 152 -9.92 20.59 4.85
C VAL A 152 -11.13 20.93 3.97
N ASN A 153 -12.09 19.99 3.82
CA ASN A 153 -13.30 20.23 3.05
C ASN A 153 -14.16 21.36 3.64
N ALA A 154 -14.31 21.40 4.97
CA ALA A 154 -15.03 22.48 5.66
C ALA A 154 -14.36 23.85 5.44
N SER A 155 -13.03 23.92 5.51
CA SER A 155 -12.26 25.15 5.27
C SER A 155 -12.37 25.63 3.82
N VAL A 156 -12.34 24.71 2.85
CA VAL A 156 -12.52 25.04 1.42
C VAL A 156 -13.93 25.52 1.12
N LEU A 157 -14.95 24.92 1.75
CA LEU A 157 -16.35 25.35 1.61
C LEU A 157 -16.57 26.73 2.22
N ALA A 158 -16.00 27.02 3.39
CA ALA A 158 -16.09 28.32 4.04
C ALA A 158 -15.49 29.45 3.17
N ARG A 159 -14.40 29.17 2.46
CA ARG A 159 -13.78 30.14 1.52
C ARG A 159 -14.60 30.39 0.25
N ARG A 160 -15.44 29.42 -0.16
CA ARG A 160 -16.32 29.57 -1.33
C ARG A 160 -17.58 30.37 -1.03
N SER A 161 -18.05 30.39 0.22
CA SER A 161 -19.20 31.20 0.63
C SER A 161 -18.95 32.71 0.59
N ASP A 162 -17.69 33.13 0.72
CA ASP A 162 -17.32 34.55 0.71
C ASP A 162 -17.19 35.13 -0.72
N ASP A 163 -17.22 34.29 -1.76
CA ASP A 163 -16.90 34.67 -3.15
C ASP A 163 -18.13 34.67 -4.10
N VAL A 164 -19.35 34.55 -3.58
CA VAL A 164 -20.59 34.62 -4.39
C VAL A 164 -21.27 35.97 -4.23
N GLY A 165 -20.57 37.02 -4.65
CA GLY A 165 -21.17 38.27 -5.11
C GLY A 165 -21.56 38.21 -6.59
N VAL A 166 -22.22 37.13 -7.04
CA VAL A 166 -22.66 37.02 -8.44
C VAL A 166 -24.02 37.70 -8.57
N ALA A 167 -24.02 38.88 -9.21
CA ALA A 167 -25.24 39.62 -9.54
C ALA A 167 -26.24 38.73 -10.32
N PRO A 168 -27.55 38.84 -10.06
CA PRO A 168 -28.55 38.03 -10.75
C PRO A 168 -28.53 38.34 -12.25
N VAL A 169 -28.26 37.30 -13.05
CA VAL A 169 -28.38 37.35 -14.51
C VAL A 169 -29.86 37.53 -14.85
N VAL A 170 -30.24 38.75 -15.22
CA VAL A 170 -31.58 39.07 -15.71
C VAL A 170 -31.76 38.40 -17.09
N PRO A 171 -32.72 37.48 -17.26
CA PRO A 171 -32.94 36.82 -18.54
C PRO A 171 -33.51 37.82 -19.57
N PRO A 172 -33.12 37.71 -20.86
CA PRO A 172 -33.59 38.62 -21.89
C PRO A 172 -35.10 38.50 -22.12
N ARG A 173 -35.76 39.65 -22.14
CA ARG A 173 -37.21 39.83 -22.33
C ARG A 173 -37.58 39.41 -23.76
N ARG A 174 -38.34 38.31 -23.93
CA ARG A 174 -38.86 37.90 -25.23
C ARG A 174 -39.85 38.94 -25.75
N GLU A 175 -39.46 39.68 -26.79
CA GLU A 175 -40.38 40.51 -27.59
C GLU A 175 -41.33 39.60 -28.37
N LYS A 176 -42.64 39.81 -28.16
CA LYS A 176 -43.69 39.18 -28.96
C LYS A 176 -43.70 39.84 -30.34
N ARG A 177 -43.24 39.12 -31.36
CA ARG A 177 -43.49 39.49 -32.76
C ARG A 177 -44.99 39.35 -33.04
N ARG A 178 -45.57 40.45 -33.53
CA ARG A 178 -46.93 40.55 -34.08
C ARG A 178 -46.96 39.99 -35.50
#